data_AF-A0A841N7B1-F1
#
_entry.id   AF-A0A841N7B1-F1
#
_cell.length_a   1.000
_cell.length_b   1.000
_cell.length_c   1.000
_cell.angle_alpha   90.00
_cell.angle_beta   90.00
_cell.angle_gamma   90.00
#
_symmetry.space_group_name_H-M   'P 1'
#
loop_
_entity.id
_entity.type
_entity.pdbx_description
1 polymer ?
#
loop_
_entity_poly.entity_id
_entity_poly.type
_entity_poly.pdbx_seq_one_letter_code
_entity_poly.pdbx_strand_id
1 'polypeptide(L)' 'MTEYHVIFEVLKIEQELQQGSTIQIGERFVGLYYPDNKEVHFTDDNGQQWIFYDGDSCSIIDKF' A
#
# COMPACT_ATOMS: atom_id res chain seq x y z
N MET A 1 18.39 0.77 0.97
CA MET A 1 18.10 -0.12 2.13
C MET A 1 17.44 -1.39 1.62
N THR A 2 17.44 -2.50 2.37
CA THR A 2 16.70 -3.70 1.95
C THR A 2 15.20 -3.47 2.12
N GLU A 3 14.40 -3.99 1.20
CA GLU A 3 12.93 -4.05 1.32
C GLU A 3 12.47 -4.83 2.56
N TYR A 4 11.34 -4.45 3.14
CA TYR A 4 10.76 -5.11 4.33
C TYR A 4 9.24 -4.95 4.37
N HIS A 5 8.56 -5.78 5.15
CA HIS A 5 7.10 -5.72 5.24
C HIS A 5 6.67 -4.63 6.22
N VAL A 6 5.57 -3.94 5.88
CA VAL A 6 4.99 -2.89 6.70
C VAL A 6 3.49 -3.05 6.78
N ILE A 7 2.91 -2.60 7.89
CA ILE A 7 1.50 -2.23 7.93
C ILE A 7 1.42 -0.78 7.46
N PHE A 8 0.58 -0.53 6.45
CA PHE A 8 0.32 0.82 5.95
C PHE A 8 -1.16 1.13 5.98
N GLU A 9 -1.51 2.40 6.19
CA GLU A 9 -2.87 2.94 6.09
C GLU A 9 -3.03 3.67 4.76
N VAL A 10 -4.11 3.38 4.03
CA VAL A 10 -4.41 4.00 2.74
C VAL A 10 -4.97 5.41 2.96
N LEU A 11 -4.32 6.43 2.40
CA LEU A 11 -4.75 7.83 2.52
C LEU A 11 -5.46 8.33 1.26
N LYS A 12 -5.07 7.79 0.10
CA LYS A 12 -5.55 8.24 -1.22
C LYS A 12 -5.58 7.06 -2.19
N ILE A 13 -6.57 7.06 -3.07
CA ILE A 13 -6.70 6.10 -4.18
C ILE A 13 -6.71 6.91 -5.48
N GLU A 14 -5.70 6.71 -6.32
CA GLU A 14 -5.52 7.45 -7.57
C GLU A 14 -5.87 6.64 -8.83
N GLN A 15 -5.98 5.32 -8.68
CA GLN A 15 -6.36 4.39 -9.75
C GLN A 15 -7.81 3.95 -9.59
N GLU A 16 -8.47 3.59 -10.69
CA GLU A 16 -9.78 2.95 -10.65
C GLU A 16 -9.73 1.60 -9.91
N LEU A 17 -10.68 1.39 -9.00
CA LEU A 17 -10.87 0.13 -8.30
C LEU A 17 -11.47 -0.88 -9.26
N GLN A 18 -10.79 -2.00 -9.48
CA GLN A 18 -11.33 -3.10 -10.26
C GLN A 18 -12.39 -3.86 -9.44
N GLN A 19 -13.26 -4.60 -10.13
CA GLN A 19 -14.30 -5.40 -9.49
C GLN A 19 -13.71 -6.30 -8.40
N GLY A 20 -14.32 -6.30 -7.22
CA GLY A 20 -13.87 -7.10 -6.09
C GLY A 20 -12.71 -6.50 -5.29
N SER A 21 -12.27 -5.27 -5.60
CA SER A 21 -11.22 -4.62 -4.81
C SER A 21 -11.64 -4.44 -3.36
N THR A 22 -10.71 -4.68 -2.44
CA THR A 22 -10.93 -4.51 -1.00
C THR A 22 -10.34 -3.20 -0.47
N ILE A 23 -9.59 -2.46 -1.31
CA ILE A 23 -8.93 -1.22 -0.93
C ILE A 23 -9.94 -0.10 -0.66
N GLN A 24 -9.77 0.54 0.49
CA GLN A 24 -10.56 1.69 0.92
C GLN A 24 -9.67 2.68 1.68
N ILE A 25 -9.95 3.98 1.57
CA ILE A 25 -9.25 5.01 2.34
C ILE A 25 -9.53 4.82 3.84
N GLY A 26 -8.47 4.84 4.65
CA GLY A 26 -8.50 4.61 6.10
C GLY A 26 -8.30 3.14 6.51
N GLU A 27 -8.40 2.19 5.57
CA GLU A 27 -8.10 0.78 5.83
C GLU A 27 -6.59 0.52 5.88
N ARG A 28 -6.23 -0.59 6.54
CA ARG A 28 -4.83 -0.97 6.78
C ARG A 28 -4.53 -2.33 6.17
N PHE A 29 -3.39 -2.41 5.50
CA PHE A 29 -2.94 -3.60 4.81
C PHE A 29 -1.47 -3.87 5.10
N VAL A 30 -1.02 -5.07 4.77
CA VAL A 30 0.40 -5.45 4.81
C VAL A 30 0.96 -5.41 3.40
N GLY A 31 2.03 -4.65 3.20
CA GLY A 31 2.70 -4.51 1.90
C GLY A 31 4.21 -4.59 2.02
N LEU A 32 4.89 -4.70 0.88
CA LEU A 32 6.35 -4.70 0.79
C LEU A 32 6.84 -3.28 0.55
N TYR A 33 7.59 -2.72 1.50
CA TYR A 33 8.10 -1.37 1.43
C TYR A 33 9.51 -1.30 0.85
N TYR A 34 9.70 -0.38 -0.09
CA TYR A 34 10.94 -0.04 -0.77
C TYR A 34 11.38 1.36 -0.32
N PRO A 35 12.26 1.47 0.71
CA PRO A 35 12.57 2.76 1.34
C PRO A 35 13.28 3.75 0.42
N ASP A 36 14.02 3.24 -0.57
CA ASP A 36 14.80 4.06 -1.49
C ASP A 36 13.88 4.89 -2.42
N ASN A 37 12.68 4.37 -2.72
CA ASN A 37 11.65 5.04 -3.52
C ASN A 37 10.45 5.52 -2.70
N LYS A 38 10.37 5.16 -1.42
CA LYS A 38 9.21 5.37 -0.54
C LYS A 38 7.93 4.72 -1.06
N GLU A 39 8.06 3.55 -1.67
CA GLU A 39 6.94 2.82 -2.27
C GLU A 39 6.53 1.63 -1.41
N VAL A 40 5.22 1.41 -1.24
CA VAL A 40 4.65 0.18 -0.73
C VAL A 40 3.97 -0.55 -1.88
N HIS A 41 4.46 -1.76 -2.19
CA HIS A 41 3.84 -2.63 -3.19
C HIS A 41 2.88 -3.58 -2.48
N PHE A 42 1.66 -3.67 -2.99
CA PHE A 42 0.59 -4.47 -2.43
C PHE A 42 -0.21 -5.16 -3.54
N THR A 43 -0.59 -6.42 -3.31
CA THR A 43 -1.52 -7.14 -4.17
C THR A 43 -2.84 -7.28 -3.42
N ASP A 44 -3.89 -6.69 -3.95
CA ASP A 44 -5.25 -6.81 -3.41
C ASP A 44 -5.80 -8.23 -3.64
N ASP A 45 -6.84 -8.62 -2.90
CA ASP A 45 -7.45 -9.95 -2.94
C ASP A 45 -8.04 -10.30 -4.32
N ASN A 46 -8.41 -9.27 -5.09
CA ASN A 46 -8.86 -9.43 -6.48
C ASN A 46 -7.70 -9.60 -7.49
N GLY A 47 -6.45 -9.60 -7.02
CA GLY A 47 -5.24 -9.71 -7.83
C GLY A 47 -4.73 -8.39 -8.42
N GLN A 48 -5.44 -7.27 -8.19
CA GLN A 48 -4.98 -5.95 -8.63
C GLN A 48 -3.70 -5.55 -7.89
N GLN A 49 -2.70 -5.10 -8.64
CA GLN A 49 -1.43 -4.61 -8.11
C GLN A 49 -1.54 -3.13 -7.78
N TRP A 50 -0.98 -2.74 -6.64
CA TRP A 50 -1.00 -1.39 -6.13
C TRP A 50 0.40 -0.94 -5.73
N ILE A 51 0.69 0.32 -6.03
CA ILE A 51 1.87 1.04 -5.53
C ILE A 51 1.34 2.23 -4.75
N PHE A 52 1.60 2.25 -3.45
CA PHE A 52 1.33 3.39 -2.58
C PHE A 52 2.64 4.12 -2.26
N TYR A 53 2.55 5.43 -2.06
CA TYR A 53 3.70 6.29 -1.77
C TYR A 53 3.58 6.80 -0.33
N ASP A 54 4.61 6.51 0.48
CA ASP A 54 4.67 6.89 1.87
C ASP A 54 4.76 8.42 2.04
N GLY A 55 3.76 8.97 2.74
CA GLY A 55 3.57 10.40 2.93
C GLY A 55 2.68 11.08 1.88
N ASP A 56 2.16 10.34 0.90
CA ASP A 56 1.19 10.84 -0.09
C ASP A 56 -0.06 9.95 -0.14
N SER A 57 0.04 8.75 -0.73
CA SER A 57 -1.11 7.84 -0.85
C SER A 57 -1.22 6.80 0.25
N CYS A 58 -0.19 6.62 1.08
CA CYS A 58 -0.27 5.86 2.33
C CYS A 58 0.57 6.46 3.46
N SER A 59 0.36 5.98 4.68
CA SER A 59 1.26 6.17 5.82
C SER A 59 1.67 4.84 6.42
N ILE A 60 2.95 4.67 6.74
CA ILE A 60 3.46 3.48 7.43
C ILE A 60 3.11 3.55 8.92
N ILE A 61 2.47 2.50 9.41
CA ILE A 61 2.03 2.36 10.81
C ILE A 61 3.02 1.54 11.62
N ASP A 62 3.51 0.42 11.06
CA ASP A 62 4.46 -0.47 11.72
C ASP A 62 5.31 -1.24 10.69
N LYS A 63 6.43 -1.84 11.13
CA LYS A 63 7.39 -2.57 10.29
C LYS A 63 7.84 -3.89 10.92
N PHE A 64 8.12 -4.91 10.10
CA PHE A 64 8.62 -6.21 10.57
C PHE A 64 9.38 -7.00 9.50
#